data_AF-A0A1C7W6Y1-F1
#
_entry.id   AF-A0A1C7W6Y1-F1
#
_cell.length_a   1.000
_cell.length_b   1.000
_cell.length_c   1.000
_cell.angle_alpha   90.00
_cell.angle_beta   90.00
_cell.angle_gamma   90.00
#
_symmetry.space_group_name_H-M   'P 1'
#
loop_
_entity.id
_entity.type
_entity.pdbx_description
1 polymer ?
#
loop_
_entity_poly.entity_id
_entity_poly.type
_entity_poly.pdbx_seq_one_letter_code
_entity_poly.pdbx_strand_id
1 'polypeptide(L)'
;MKTKTLAVVLPLALFLSACTTVEPAFKDVGVRTGACVEGGPDTVAQKFYDLRIQQGPSTALPDSSRLAQLQPYLSQVLYQDLVSASQHPGKHTITGDLFSGNSQGPTSATVASASTIPNTDAKNIPLRVQLTHQKEGASAISWQDEVLMVREGTCWVVDDIRFLNIPPHAASGTLRQVLENQ
;
A
#
# COMPACT_ATOMS: atom_id res chain seq x y z
N MET A 1 26.16 31.15 70.78
CA MET A 1 25.04 30.33 70.24
C MET A 1 25.44 29.86 68.86
N LYS A 2 25.32 28.55 68.58
CA LYS A 2 25.92 27.84 67.44
C LYS A 2 25.23 28.17 66.11
N THR A 3 26.02 28.41 65.07
CA THR A 3 25.59 28.52 63.67
C THR A 3 25.27 27.13 63.10
N LYS A 4 24.16 27.00 62.38
CA LYS A 4 23.77 25.78 61.65
C LYS A 4 24.09 25.96 60.17
N THR A 5 25.05 25.20 59.67
CA THR A 5 25.36 25.09 58.24
C THR A 5 24.43 24.03 57.64
N LEU A 6 23.58 24.41 56.68
CA LEU A 6 22.76 23.48 55.90
C LEU A 6 23.53 23.14 54.61
N ALA A 7 23.92 21.89 54.45
CA ALA A 7 24.47 21.35 53.21
C ALA A 7 23.31 20.89 52.32
N VAL A 8 23.20 21.45 51.11
CA VAL A 8 22.27 21.01 50.07
C VAL A 8 23.05 20.17 49.07
N VAL A 9 22.69 18.89 48.95
CA VAL A 9 23.23 17.98 47.93
C VAL A 9 22.16 17.79 46.88
N LEU A 10 22.39 18.28 45.67
CA LEU A 10 21.51 18.12 44.52
C LEU A 10 21.97 16.89 43.70
N PRO A 11 21.11 15.89 43.40
CA PRO A 11 21.52 14.76 42.57
C PRO A 11 21.53 15.19 41.10
N LEU A 12 22.69 15.00 40.47
CA LEU A 12 22.89 15.23 39.03
C LEU A 12 22.28 14.06 38.25
N ALA A 13 21.09 14.24 37.69
CA ALA A 13 20.48 13.26 36.80
C ALA A 13 21.14 13.33 35.41
N LEU A 14 21.97 12.33 35.09
CA LEU A 14 22.53 12.12 33.77
C LEU A 14 21.46 11.51 32.85
N PHE A 15 20.80 12.35 32.05
CA PHE A 15 19.95 11.87 30.95
C PHE A 15 20.85 11.40 29.79
N LEU A 16 21.13 10.10 29.75
CA LEU A 16 21.70 9.45 28.57
C LEU A 16 20.59 9.36 27.50
N SER A 17 20.47 10.39 26.65
CA SER A 17 19.71 10.30 25.41
C SER A 17 20.49 9.44 24.42
N ALA A 18 20.30 8.12 24.50
CA ALA A 18 20.75 7.21 23.45
C ALA A 18 19.88 7.43 22.21
N CYS A 19 20.27 8.37 21.34
CA CYS A 19 19.78 8.41 19.96
C CYS A 19 20.41 7.21 19.23
N THR A 20 19.70 6.10 19.14
CA THR A 20 20.09 5.01 18.25
C THR A 20 19.83 5.45 16.81
N THR A 21 20.80 6.12 16.20
CA THR A 21 20.84 6.27 14.74
C THR A 21 21.07 4.91 14.15
N VAL A 22 19.99 4.26 13.72
CA VAL A 22 20.06 3.01 12.95
C VAL A 22 20.49 3.41 11.54
N GLU A 23 21.71 3.07 11.14
CA GLU A 23 22.14 3.23 9.76
C GLU A 23 21.26 2.32 8.87
N PRO A 24 20.52 2.89 7.90
CA PRO A 24 19.77 2.06 6.97
C PRO A 24 20.76 1.25 6.12
N ALA A 25 20.53 -0.07 6.06
CA ALA A 25 21.41 -1.04 5.39
C ALA A 25 21.58 -0.86 3.86
N PHE A 26 20.90 0.11 3.24
CA PHE A 26 21.09 0.44 1.83
C PHE A 26 21.20 1.94 1.60
N LYS A 27 22.26 2.30 0.88
CA LYS A 27 22.49 3.57 0.20
C LYS A 27 21.88 3.41 -1.21
N ASP A 28 20.92 4.25 -1.56
CA ASP A 28 20.22 4.29 -2.85
C ASP A 28 19.26 3.12 -3.18
N VAL A 29 18.09 3.15 -2.55
CA VAL A 29 16.84 2.73 -3.18
C VAL A 29 16.23 4.01 -3.72
N GLY A 30 15.88 4.07 -5.02
CA GLY A 30 15.59 5.31 -5.76
C GLY A 30 14.83 6.41 -5.00
N VAL A 31 15.11 7.67 -5.36
CA VAL A 31 14.61 8.86 -4.65
C VAL A 31 13.09 8.98 -4.82
N ARG A 32 12.33 8.44 -3.87
CA ARG A 32 10.94 8.83 -3.70
C ARG A 32 10.93 10.25 -3.13
N THR A 33 10.39 11.19 -3.88
CA THR A 33 10.26 12.60 -3.47
C THR A 33 8.92 12.92 -2.81
N GLY A 34 7.94 12.03 -2.94
CA GLY A 34 6.58 12.18 -2.38
C GLY A 34 6.38 11.47 -1.03
N ALA A 35 5.37 11.91 -0.29
CA ALA A 35 4.95 11.25 0.96
C ALA A 35 4.58 9.78 0.72
N CYS A 36 4.73 8.96 1.75
CA CYS A 36 4.32 7.56 1.74
C CYS A 36 3.72 7.17 3.08
N VAL A 37 2.99 6.06 3.08
CA VAL A 37 2.35 5.55 4.27
C VAL A 37 3.35 4.76 5.11
N GLU A 38 3.41 5.06 6.42
CA GLU A 38 4.25 4.33 7.35
C GLU A 38 3.73 2.90 7.60
N GLY A 39 4.67 1.95 7.64
CA GLY A 39 4.42 0.56 7.99
C GLY A 39 5.29 -0.43 7.20
N GLY A 40 5.19 -1.71 7.55
CA GLY A 40 5.67 -2.80 6.72
C GLY A 40 4.80 -3.00 5.46
N PRO A 41 5.23 -3.86 4.52
CA PRO A 41 4.53 -4.05 3.25
C PRO A 41 3.08 -4.53 3.43
N ASP A 42 2.83 -5.45 4.36
CA ASP A 42 1.49 -5.96 4.69
C ASP A 42 0.60 -4.89 5.32
N THR A 43 1.16 -4.06 6.22
CA THR A 43 0.46 -2.92 6.82
C THR A 43 0.07 -1.88 5.79
N VAL A 44 0.98 -1.52 4.89
CA VAL A 44 0.71 -0.52 3.83
C VAL A 44 -0.29 -1.07 2.82
N ALA A 45 -0.15 -2.33 2.42
CA ALA A 45 -1.11 -3.01 1.54
C ALA A 45 -2.52 -3.05 2.15
N GLN A 46 -2.64 -3.37 3.44
CA GLN A 46 -3.94 -3.38 4.12
C GLN A 46 -4.59 -1.99 4.08
N LYS A 47 -3.84 -0.94 4.44
CA LYS A 47 -4.33 0.44 4.40
C LYS A 47 -4.72 0.88 2.98
N PHE A 48 -4.01 0.41 1.95
CA PHE A 48 -4.39 0.64 0.55
C PHE A 48 -5.76 0.03 0.23
N TYR A 49 -6.01 -1.23 0.61
CA TYR A 49 -7.31 -1.86 0.37
C TYR A 49 -8.43 -1.24 1.22
N ASP A 50 -8.14 -0.84 2.47
CA ASP A 50 -9.10 -0.15 3.32
C ASP A 50 -9.56 1.17 2.67
N LEU A 51 -8.62 1.95 2.13
CA LEU A 51 -8.91 3.16 1.37
C LEU A 51 -9.75 2.85 0.12
N ARG A 52 -9.39 1.82 -0.65
CA ARG A 52 -10.14 1.39 -1.84
C ARG A 52 -11.58 1.01 -1.52
N ILE A 53 -11.80 0.26 -0.44
CA ILE A 53 -13.14 -0.11 0.04
C ILE A 53 -13.91 1.13 0.45
N GLN A 54 -13.28 2.09 1.13
CA GLN A 54 -13.90 3.37 1.49
C GLN A 54 -14.29 4.20 0.27
N GLN A 55 -13.46 4.22 -0.78
CA GLN A 55 -13.77 4.90 -2.05
C GLN A 55 -14.91 4.22 -2.83
N GLY A 56 -15.19 2.96 -2.50
CA GLY A 56 -16.16 2.11 -3.18
C GLY A 56 -15.69 1.67 -4.57
N PRO A 57 -16.37 0.66 -5.15
CA PRO A 57 -16.05 0.18 -6.48
C PRO A 57 -16.25 1.27 -7.53
N SER A 58 -15.48 1.19 -8.61
CA SER A 58 -15.63 2.07 -9.76
C SER A 58 -15.43 1.28 -11.04
N THR A 59 -16.33 1.46 -12.00
CA THR A 59 -16.21 0.91 -13.37
C THR A 59 -15.48 1.88 -14.29
N ALA A 60 -14.69 2.80 -13.73
CA ALA A 60 -13.93 3.80 -14.45
C ALA A 60 -12.54 3.95 -13.82
N LEU A 61 -11.62 4.57 -14.56
CA LEU A 61 -10.34 4.99 -14.00
C LEU A 61 -10.57 5.96 -12.82
N PRO A 62 -9.72 5.93 -11.77
CA PRO A 62 -9.81 6.89 -10.68
C PRO A 62 -9.78 8.33 -11.20
N ASP A 63 -10.72 9.17 -10.74
CA ASP A 63 -10.64 10.61 -10.96
C ASP A 63 -9.43 11.23 -10.23
N SER A 64 -9.14 12.50 -10.51
CA SER A 64 -7.99 13.19 -9.92
C SER A 64 -7.99 13.22 -8.39
N SER A 65 -9.16 13.29 -7.76
CA SER A 65 -9.30 13.31 -6.30
C SER A 65 -8.98 11.94 -5.70
N ARG A 66 -9.56 10.88 -6.27
CA ARG A 66 -9.28 9.49 -5.86
C ARG A 66 -7.82 9.13 -6.10
N LEU A 67 -7.27 9.51 -7.24
CA LEU A 67 -5.88 9.24 -7.60
C LEU A 67 -4.89 9.97 -6.67
N ALA A 68 -5.18 11.22 -6.29
CA ALA A 68 -4.38 11.95 -5.31
C ALA A 68 -4.34 11.28 -3.93
N GLN A 69 -5.47 10.69 -3.49
CA GLN A 69 -5.52 9.93 -2.24
C GLN A 69 -4.75 8.60 -2.32
N LEU A 70 -4.67 7.99 -3.50
CA LEU A 70 -3.94 6.74 -3.72
C LEU A 70 -2.43 6.95 -3.84
N GLN A 71 -1.97 8.12 -4.30
CA GLN A 71 -0.56 8.42 -4.57
C GLN A 71 0.44 7.98 -3.46
N PRO A 72 0.15 8.16 -2.15
CA PRO A 72 1.06 7.72 -1.09
C PRO A 72 1.25 6.19 -0.98
N TYR A 73 0.33 5.42 -1.58
CA TYR A 73 0.31 3.95 -1.55
C TYR A 73 0.89 3.33 -2.83
N LEU A 74 0.95 4.07 -3.93
CA LEU A 74 1.34 3.55 -5.23
C LEU A 74 2.83 3.80 -5.50
N SER A 75 3.45 2.87 -6.22
CA SER A 75 4.76 3.11 -6.83
C SER A 75 4.67 4.27 -7.81
N GLN A 76 5.79 4.94 -8.03
CA GLN A 76 5.85 6.02 -9.02
C GLN A 76 5.44 5.51 -10.40
N VAL A 77 5.80 4.27 -10.75
CA VAL A 77 5.48 3.68 -12.04
C VAL A 77 3.98 3.44 -12.17
N LEU A 78 3.35 2.73 -11.22
CA LEU A 78 1.91 2.47 -11.26
C LEU A 78 1.08 3.75 -11.23
N TYR A 79 1.51 4.75 -10.45
CA TYR A 79 0.86 6.05 -10.45
C TYR A 79 0.90 6.70 -11.84
N GLN A 80 2.04 6.68 -12.53
CA GLN A 80 2.17 7.24 -13.87
C GLN A 80 1.37 6.45 -14.91
N ASP A 81 1.28 5.13 -14.79
CA ASP A 81 0.44 4.30 -15.66
C ASP A 81 -1.04 4.72 -15.54
N LEU A 82 -1.52 4.95 -14.31
CA LEU A 82 -2.89 5.44 -14.06
C LEU A 82 -3.12 6.86 -14.58
N VAL A 83 -2.16 7.76 -14.38
CA VAL A 83 -2.23 9.13 -14.94
C VAL A 83 -2.28 9.07 -16.47
N SER A 84 -1.42 8.28 -17.11
CA SER A 84 -1.37 8.14 -18.57
C SER A 84 -2.68 7.57 -19.12
N ALA A 85 -3.23 6.54 -18.47
CA ALA A 85 -4.52 5.97 -18.86
C ALA A 85 -5.66 7.00 -18.76
N SER A 86 -5.65 7.85 -17.72
CA SER A 86 -6.66 8.90 -17.53
C SER A 86 -6.63 10.00 -18.58
N GLN A 87 -5.45 10.25 -19.18
CA GLN A 87 -5.26 11.26 -20.23
C GLN A 87 -5.73 10.80 -21.62
N HIS A 88 -5.97 9.50 -21.79
CA HIS A 88 -6.42 8.90 -23.06
C HIS A 88 -7.80 8.24 -22.90
N PRO A 89 -8.85 9.03 -22.57
CA PRO A 89 -10.19 8.50 -22.40
C PRO A 89 -10.69 7.87 -23.71
N GLY A 90 -11.17 6.62 -23.63
CA GLY A 90 -11.66 5.85 -24.77
C GLY A 90 -10.69 4.82 -25.34
N LYS A 91 -9.42 4.84 -24.92
CA LYS A 91 -8.45 3.78 -25.24
C LYS A 91 -8.62 2.57 -24.31
N HIS A 92 -8.85 2.85 -23.02
CA HIS A 92 -9.07 1.84 -21.99
C HIS A 92 -10.56 1.65 -21.71
N THR A 93 -11.07 0.42 -21.92
CA THR A 93 -12.44 0.02 -21.58
C THR A 93 -12.41 -0.76 -20.26
N ILE A 94 -12.58 -0.02 -19.16
CA ILE A 94 -12.68 -0.59 -17.80
C ILE A 94 -14.13 -1.03 -17.58
N THR A 95 -14.37 -2.32 -17.37
CA THR A 95 -15.73 -2.91 -17.25
C THR A 95 -16.05 -3.43 -15.85
N GLY A 96 -15.20 -3.11 -14.86
CA GLY A 96 -15.32 -3.56 -13.48
C GLY A 96 -14.34 -2.81 -12.57
N ASP A 97 -14.29 -3.19 -11.29
CA ASP A 97 -13.29 -2.67 -10.36
C ASP A 97 -11.88 -2.93 -10.88
N LEU A 98 -11.08 -1.87 -10.96
CA LEU A 98 -9.75 -1.91 -11.56
C LEU A 98 -8.72 -2.64 -10.70
N PHE A 99 -8.89 -2.68 -9.38
CA PHE A 99 -7.86 -3.11 -8.43
C PHE A 99 -8.15 -4.48 -7.81
N SER A 100 -9.12 -5.22 -8.34
CA SER A 100 -9.45 -6.55 -7.86
C SER A 100 -9.95 -7.47 -8.97
N GLY A 101 -9.81 -8.78 -8.75
CA GLY A 101 -10.29 -9.83 -9.63
C GLY A 101 -11.82 -9.96 -9.70
N ASN A 102 -12.62 -8.99 -9.25
CA ASN A 102 -14.07 -9.03 -9.32
C ASN A 102 -14.64 -7.68 -9.77
N SER A 103 -15.54 -7.69 -10.76
CA SER A 103 -16.04 -6.45 -11.37
C SER A 103 -16.82 -5.56 -10.41
N GLN A 104 -17.39 -6.11 -9.34
CA GLN A 104 -18.13 -5.35 -8.32
C GLN A 104 -17.23 -4.78 -7.22
N GLY A 105 -15.94 -5.14 -7.22
CA GLY A 105 -14.99 -4.78 -6.18
C GLY A 105 -15.24 -5.51 -4.85
N PRO A 106 -14.30 -5.44 -3.90
CA PRO A 106 -14.45 -6.02 -2.58
C PRO A 106 -15.22 -5.10 -1.62
N THR A 107 -15.96 -5.70 -0.69
CA THR A 107 -16.50 -5.03 0.51
C THR A 107 -15.62 -5.27 1.74
N SER A 108 -14.70 -6.22 1.68
CA SER A 108 -13.68 -6.47 2.71
C SER A 108 -12.42 -7.06 2.10
N ALA A 109 -11.27 -6.76 2.70
CA ALA A 109 -9.97 -7.27 2.32
C ALA A 109 -9.14 -7.66 3.54
N THR A 110 -8.39 -8.75 3.44
CA THR A 110 -7.43 -9.17 4.46
C THR A 110 -6.12 -9.54 3.78
N VAL A 111 -5.07 -8.77 4.05
CA VAL A 111 -3.73 -8.99 3.51
C VAL A 111 -2.96 -9.97 4.39
N ALA A 112 -2.34 -10.98 3.77
CA ALA A 112 -1.48 -11.93 4.46
C ALA A 112 -0.21 -11.25 4.98
N SER A 113 0.30 -11.70 6.13
CA SER A 113 1.51 -11.11 6.68
C SER A 113 2.74 -11.42 5.83
N ALA A 114 3.62 -10.43 5.72
CA ALA A 114 4.91 -10.59 5.05
C ALA A 114 5.91 -11.44 5.87
N SER A 115 5.62 -11.73 7.14
CA SER A 115 6.54 -12.44 8.05
C SER A 115 6.85 -13.88 7.65
N THR A 116 6.07 -14.47 6.74
CA THR A 116 6.30 -15.82 6.22
C THR A 116 7.20 -15.85 4.99
N ILE A 117 7.56 -14.68 4.45
CA ILE A 117 8.45 -14.60 3.29
C ILE A 117 9.88 -14.78 3.78
N PRO A 118 10.63 -15.79 3.29
CA PRO A 118 11.96 -16.17 3.81
C PRO A 118 13.04 -15.08 3.72
N ASN A 119 12.71 -13.90 3.21
CA ASN A 119 13.63 -12.79 3.08
C ASN A 119 12.92 -11.45 3.33
N THR A 120 13.17 -10.87 4.51
CA THR A 120 12.65 -9.55 4.90
C THR A 120 13.31 -8.38 4.16
N ASP A 121 14.42 -8.60 3.44
CA ASP A 121 15.07 -7.60 2.59
C ASP A 121 14.63 -7.66 1.11
N ALA A 122 13.70 -8.55 0.78
CA ALA A 122 13.20 -8.72 -0.58
C ALA A 122 12.65 -7.39 -1.12
N LYS A 123 13.26 -6.86 -2.19
CA LYS A 123 12.83 -5.58 -2.79
C LYS A 123 11.40 -5.61 -3.33
N ASN A 124 10.93 -6.80 -3.69
CA ASN A 124 9.63 -7.08 -4.25
C ASN A 124 8.98 -8.20 -3.43
N ILE A 125 7.82 -7.93 -2.85
CA ILE A 125 7.11 -8.80 -1.93
C ILE A 125 5.68 -8.99 -2.46
N PRO A 126 5.37 -10.16 -3.04
CA PRO A 126 4.00 -10.51 -3.35
C PRO A 126 3.25 -10.93 -2.08
N LEU A 127 2.14 -10.26 -1.77
CA LEU A 127 1.27 -10.60 -0.64
C LEU A 127 -0.06 -11.12 -1.14
N ARG A 128 -0.50 -12.26 -0.60
CA ARG A 128 -1.85 -12.77 -0.84
C ARG A 128 -2.88 -11.86 -0.17
N VAL A 129 -3.97 -11.59 -0.87
CA VAL A 129 -5.08 -10.78 -0.39
C VAL A 129 -6.34 -11.60 -0.47
N GLN A 130 -6.95 -11.88 0.69
CA GLN A 130 -8.27 -12.49 0.74
C GLN A 130 -9.32 -11.40 0.61
N LEU A 131 -10.09 -11.46 -0.47
CA LEU A 131 -11.11 -10.48 -0.79
C LEU A 131 -12.49 -11.12 -0.65
N THR A 132 -13.48 -10.32 -0.26
CA THR A 132 -14.88 -10.73 -0.23
C THR A 132 -15.77 -9.59 -0.65
N HIS A 133 -16.81 -9.91 -1.42
CA HIS A 133 -17.90 -9.01 -1.75
C HIS A 133 -19.19 -9.58 -1.18
N GLN A 134 -19.88 -8.78 -0.36
CA GLN A 134 -21.18 -9.12 0.20
C GLN A 134 -22.09 -7.90 0.15
N LYS A 135 -23.18 -8.02 -0.59
CA LYS A 135 -24.27 -7.05 -0.57
C LYS A 135 -25.30 -7.47 0.48
N GLU A 136 -25.97 -6.51 1.11
CA GLU A 136 -27.07 -6.78 2.01
C GLU A 136 -28.13 -7.68 1.36
N GLY A 137 -28.50 -8.78 2.05
CA GLY A 137 -29.46 -9.76 1.56
C GLY A 137 -28.94 -10.73 0.49
N ALA A 138 -27.65 -10.70 0.14
CA ALA A 138 -27.03 -11.61 -0.82
C ALA A 138 -25.94 -12.47 -0.17
N SER A 139 -25.65 -13.62 -0.78
CA SER A 139 -24.53 -14.48 -0.37
C SER A 139 -23.18 -13.79 -0.61
N ALA A 140 -22.23 -14.02 0.29
CA ALA A 140 -20.86 -13.56 0.14
C ALA A 140 -20.15 -14.34 -0.97
N ILE A 141 -19.34 -13.62 -1.76
CA ILE A 141 -18.42 -14.20 -2.75
C ILE A 141 -17.01 -13.84 -2.32
N SER A 142 -16.13 -14.83 -2.24
CA SER A 142 -14.73 -14.66 -1.82
C SER A 142 -13.77 -15.12 -2.90
N TRP A 143 -12.66 -14.38 -3.07
CA TRP A 143 -11.59 -14.71 -4.01
C TRP A 143 -10.24 -14.25 -3.46
N GLN A 144 -9.16 -14.61 -4.15
CA GLN A 144 -7.82 -14.19 -3.79
C GLN A 144 -7.17 -13.46 -4.95
N ASP A 145 -6.49 -12.38 -4.60
CA ASP A 145 -5.56 -11.68 -5.47
C ASP A 145 -4.17 -11.67 -4.83
N GLU A 146 -3.18 -11.16 -5.55
CA GLU A 146 -1.83 -10.96 -5.05
C GLU A 146 -1.39 -9.53 -5.32
N VAL A 147 -1.07 -8.78 -4.26
CA VAL A 147 -0.56 -7.42 -4.37
C VAL A 147 0.96 -7.45 -4.34
N LEU A 148 1.58 -6.86 -5.35
CA LEU A 148 3.03 -6.73 -5.43
C LEU A 148 3.46 -5.46 -4.69
N MET A 149 4.11 -5.64 -3.56
CA MET A 149 4.71 -4.55 -2.80
C MET A 149 6.17 -4.37 -3.21
N VAL A 150 6.60 -3.14 -3.47
CA VAL A 150 8.00 -2.82 -3.76
C VAL A 150 8.51 -1.74 -2.81
N ARG A 151 9.83 -1.70 -2.66
CA ARG A 151 10.50 -0.69 -1.86
C ARG A 151 10.97 0.48 -2.73
N GLU A 152 10.45 1.68 -2.48
CA GLU A 152 10.91 2.95 -3.06
C GLU A 152 11.51 3.84 -1.97
N GLY A 153 12.83 4.01 -1.96
CA GLY A 153 13.51 4.64 -0.82
C GLY A 153 13.28 3.84 0.47
N THR A 154 12.67 4.49 1.46
CA THR A 154 12.27 3.88 2.73
C THR A 154 10.83 3.37 2.74
N CYS A 155 10.09 3.59 1.66
CA CYS A 155 8.65 3.35 1.60
C CYS A 155 8.31 2.01 0.97
N TRP A 156 7.30 1.35 1.52
CA TRP A 156 6.60 0.25 0.84
C TRP A 156 5.44 0.81 0.04
N VAL A 157 5.27 0.33 -1.18
CA VAL A 157 4.22 0.79 -2.09
C VAL A 157 3.70 -0.35 -2.95
N VAL A 158 2.46 -0.25 -3.39
CA VAL A 158 1.82 -1.13 -4.37
C VAL A 158 2.39 -0.81 -5.74
N ASP A 159 3.03 -1.79 -6.37
CA ASP A 159 3.53 -1.68 -7.73
C ASP A 159 2.62 -2.33 -8.76
N ASP A 160 2.00 -3.46 -8.42
CA ASP A 160 1.07 -4.14 -9.32
C ASP A 160 0.09 -4.99 -8.50
N ILE A 161 -1.00 -5.41 -9.13
CA ILE A 161 -1.97 -6.34 -8.57
C ILE A 161 -2.18 -7.45 -9.57
N ARG A 162 -1.91 -8.69 -9.16
CA ARG A 162 -2.15 -9.89 -9.95
C ARG A 162 -3.49 -10.51 -9.56
N PHE A 163 -4.33 -10.71 -10.56
CA PHE A 163 -5.61 -11.40 -10.41
C PHE A 163 -5.38 -12.91 -10.50
N LEU A 164 -5.59 -13.66 -9.41
CA LEU A 164 -5.30 -15.12 -9.42
C LEU A 164 -6.38 -15.91 -10.18
N ASN A 165 -7.60 -15.40 -10.17
CA ASN A 165 -8.67 -15.84 -11.06
C ASN A 165 -8.92 -14.70 -12.05
N ILE A 166 -8.25 -14.74 -13.21
CA ILE A 166 -8.36 -13.68 -14.23
C ILE A 166 -9.84 -13.47 -14.53
N PRO A 167 -10.40 -12.31 -14.15
CA PRO A 167 -11.82 -12.13 -14.32
C PRO A 167 -12.16 -11.84 -15.78
N PRO A 168 -13.38 -12.17 -16.23
CA PRO A 168 -13.80 -11.90 -17.60
C PRO A 168 -13.68 -10.44 -18.04
N HIS A 169 -13.63 -9.50 -17.09
CA HIS A 169 -13.53 -8.06 -17.34
C HIS A 169 -12.08 -7.55 -17.43
N ALA A 170 -11.08 -8.33 -17.00
CA ALA A 170 -9.68 -7.98 -17.14
C ALA A 170 -9.14 -8.61 -18.42
N ALA A 171 -8.56 -7.79 -19.30
CA ALA A 171 -7.90 -8.27 -20.51
C ALA A 171 -6.57 -8.99 -20.23
N SER A 172 -6.08 -8.95 -18.99
CA SER A 172 -4.79 -9.52 -18.60
C SER A 172 -4.75 -9.92 -17.12
N GLY A 173 -3.67 -10.60 -16.73
CA GLY A 173 -3.51 -11.17 -15.39
C GLY A 173 -3.07 -10.17 -14.32
N THR A 174 -2.65 -8.96 -14.70
CA THR A 174 -2.27 -7.90 -13.76
C THR A 174 -2.85 -6.54 -14.10
N LEU A 175 -2.94 -5.66 -13.09
CA LEU A 175 -3.40 -4.28 -13.23
C LEU A 175 -2.56 -3.51 -14.25
N ARG A 176 -1.23 -3.53 -14.13
CA ARG A 176 -0.38 -2.78 -15.08
C ARG A 176 -0.54 -3.27 -16.51
N GLN A 177 -0.68 -4.58 -16.72
CA GLN A 177 -0.98 -5.12 -18.06
C GLN A 177 -2.35 -4.69 -18.58
N VAL A 178 -3.35 -4.51 -17.73
CA VAL A 178 -4.66 -3.93 -18.12
C VAL A 178 -4.52 -2.47 -18.54
N LEU A 179 -3.64 -1.71 -17.89
CA LEU A 179 -3.34 -0.32 -18.25
C LEU A 179 -2.48 -0.21 -19.53
N GLU A 180 -1.63 -1.18 -19.82
CA GLU A 180 -0.78 -1.20 -21.02
C GLU A 180 -1.51 -1.69 -22.28
N ASN A 181 -2.33 -2.74 -22.16
CA ASN A 181 -2.87 -3.50 -23.30
C ASN A 181 -4.25 -3.05 -23.81
N GLN A 182 -4.69 -1.83 -23.47
CA GLN A 182 -5.94 -1.27 -24.01
C GLN A 182 -5.69 0.02 -24.78
#